data_AF-A0A9Q3EBB8-F1
#
_entry.id   AF-A0A9Q3EBB8-F1
#
_cell.length_a   1.000
_cell.length_b   1.000
_cell.length_c   1.000
_cell.angle_alpha   90.00
_cell.angle_beta   90.00
_cell.angle_gamma   90.00
#
_symmetry.space_group_name_H-M   'P 1'
#
loop_
_entity.id
_entity.type
_entity.pdbx_description
1 polymer ?
#
loop_
_entity_poly.entity_id
_entity_poly.type
_entity_poly.pdbx_seq_one_letter_code
_entity_poly.pdbx_strand_id
1 'polypeptide(L)'
;MSVKNLPFDHLKDKLQKKKVSPVSLELEKFKYEQLNKAEISMNLTDKQGSELSSLLYDNKEAFASDKAPLGAIVGHEVEIILNIERPYPALLRISPYPESPK
;
A
#
# COMPACT_ATOMS: atom_id res chain seq x y z
N MET A 1 -21.98 10.75 34.84
CA MET A 1 -21.54 10.51 33.45
C MET A 1 -20.34 9.58 33.52
N SER A 2 -20.50 8.33 33.07
CA SER A 2 -19.49 7.28 33.15
C SER A 2 -18.67 7.28 31.86
N VAL A 3 -17.39 7.66 31.95
CA VAL A 3 -16.46 7.62 30.82
C VAL A 3 -15.82 6.24 30.83
N LYS A 4 -16.16 5.43 29.82
CA LYS A 4 -15.55 4.11 29.61
C LYS A 4 -14.09 4.31 29.22
N ASN A 5 -13.17 3.77 30.03
CA ASN A 5 -11.74 3.75 29.73
C ASN A 5 -11.47 2.92 28.47
N LEU A 6 -10.70 3.51 27.55
CA LEU A 6 -10.20 2.89 26.32
C LEU A 6 -9.05 1.89 26.64
N PRO A 7 -8.84 0.84 25.82
CA PRO A 7 -8.18 -0.41 26.22
C PRO A 7 -6.64 -0.37 26.17
N PHE A 8 -6.01 0.78 26.44
CA PHE A 8 -4.59 1.00 26.17
C PHE A 8 -3.70 1.17 27.41
N ASP A 9 -4.24 1.08 28.63
CA ASP A 9 -3.44 1.31 29.83
C ASP A 9 -2.41 0.21 30.12
N HIS A 10 -2.59 -1.00 29.59
CA HIS A 10 -1.67 -2.13 29.82
C HIS A 10 -0.41 -2.12 28.92
N LEU A 11 -0.28 -1.19 27.97
CA LEU A 11 0.90 -1.09 27.10
C LEU A 11 1.97 -0.12 27.62
N LYS A 12 1.68 0.64 28.69
CA LYS A 12 2.64 1.60 29.28
C LYS A 12 3.79 0.93 30.03
N ASP A 13 3.56 -0.27 30.58
CA ASP A 13 4.54 -0.92 31.48
C ASP A 13 5.68 -1.64 30.75
N LYS A 14 5.60 -1.82 29.41
CA LYS A 14 6.70 -2.40 28.61
C LYS A 14 7.61 -1.38 27.91
N LEU A 15 7.40 -0.08 28.11
CA LEU A 15 8.17 1.00 27.45
C LEU A 15 9.10 1.76 28.40
N GLN A 16 9.75 1.09 29.36
CA GLN A 16 10.78 1.73 30.18
C GLN A 16 12.09 0.93 30.21
N LYS A 17 12.90 1.13 29.17
CA LYS A 17 14.35 1.43 29.24
C LYS A 17 14.98 1.36 27.84
N LYS A 18 14.70 2.36 27.01
CA LYS A 18 15.67 2.79 25.99
C LYS A 18 15.46 4.30 25.85
N LYS A 19 16.52 5.09 25.95
CA LYS A 19 16.47 6.52 25.64
C LYS A 19 16.08 6.62 24.16
N VAL A 20 14.80 6.83 23.88
CA VAL A 20 14.29 6.94 22.52
C VAL A 20 14.48 8.41 22.11
N SER A 21 15.41 8.65 21.20
CA SER A 21 15.60 9.96 20.57
C SER A 21 14.34 10.36 19.78
N PRO A 22 14.04 11.66 19.61
CA PRO A 22 12.85 12.11 18.89
C PRO A 22 12.74 11.53 17.47
N VAL A 23 13.90 11.29 16.82
CA VAL A 23 14.04 10.63 15.51
C VAL A 23 13.40 9.24 15.46
N SER A 24 13.43 8.50 16.56
CA SER A 24 12.88 7.13 16.60
C SER A 24 11.35 7.11 16.64
N LEU A 25 10.68 8.14 17.16
CA LEU A 25 9.22 8.19 17.19
C LEU A 25 8.64 8.46 15.80
N GLU A 26 9.30 9.29 15.00
CA GLU A 26 8.90 9.57 13.62
C GLU A 26 9.12 8.37 12.70
N LEU A 27 10.23 7.64 12.90
CA LEU A 27 10.49 6.39 12.20
C LEU A 27 9.40 5.34 12.46
N GLU A 28 8.98 5.17 13.71
CA GLU A 28 7.92 4.21 14.05
C GLU A 28 6.55 4.63 13.48
N LYS A 29 6.24 5.94 13.46
CA LYS A 29 5.05 6.45 12.76
C LYS A 29 5.11 6.16 11.26
N PHE A 30 6.25 6.42 10.62
CA PHE A 30 6.46 6.15 9.21
C PHE A 30 6.27 4.67 8.88
N LYS A 31 6.83 3.76 9.70
CA LYS A 31 6.63 2.31 9.55
C LYS A 31 5.14 1.95 9.61
N TYR A 32 4.42 2.50 10.59
CA TYR A 32 3.01 2.19 10.78
C TYR A 32 2.10 2.73 9.66
N GLU A 33 2.37 3.95 9.18
CA GLU A 33 1.52 4.61 8.18
C GLU A 33 1.83 4.17 6.75
N GLN A 34 3.11 4.03 6.41
CA GLN A 34 3.57 3.81 5.03
C GLN A 34 3.96 2.35 4.79
N LEU A 35 4.74 1.74 5.68
CA LEU A 35 5.30 0.40 5.47
C LEU A 35 4.37 -0.74 5.90
N ASN A 36 3.35 -0.47 6.73
CA ASN A 36 2.40 -1.50 7.18
C ASN A 36 1.57 -2.12 6.04
N LYS A 37 1.39 -1.38 4.94
CA LYS A 37 0.73 -1.87 3.72
C LYS A 37 1.71 -2.43 2.69
N ALA A 38 3.01 -2.30 2.93
CA ALA A 38 4.03 -2.74 1.99
C ALA A 38 4.30 -4.24 2.17
N GLU A 39 4.28 -5.00 1.09
CA GLU A 39 4.71 -6.39 1.10
C GLU A 39 6.24 -6.45 1.06
N ILE A 40 6.85 -6.52 2.24
CA ILE A 40 8.29 -6.74 2.39
C ILE A 40 8.56 -8.25 2.42
N SER A 41 9.59 -8.69 1.70
CA SER A 41 9.97 -10.11 1.62
C SER A 41 10.19 -10.75 2.99
N MET A 42 9.57 -11.91 3.22
CA MET A 42 9.75 -12.69 4.46
C MET A 42 11.15 -13.32 4.60
N ASN A 43 11.96 -13.28 3.53
CA ASN A 43 13.33 -13.81 3.56
C ASN A 43 14.35 -12.84 4.18
N LEU A 44 13.90 -11.64 4.57
CA LEU A 44 14.76 -10.65 5.22
C LEU A 44 14.95 -11.01 6.69
N THR A 45 16.19 -10.90 7.15
CA THR A 45 16.51 -11.00 8.59
C THR A 45 16.02 -9.74 9.30
N ASP A 46 15.68 -9.83 10.60
CA ASP A 46 15.22 -8.67 11.41
C ASP A 46 16.14 -7.44 11.31
N LYS A 47 17.46 -7.69 11.24
CA LYS A 47 18.47 -6.65 11.05
C LYS A 47 18.31 -5.95 9.70
N GLN A 48 18.14 -6.71 8.62
CA GLN A 48 17.99 -6.19 7.27
C GLN A 48 16.65 -5.44 7.11
N GLY A 49 15.57 -5.93 7.73
CA GLY A 49 14.29 -5.23 7.75
C GLY A 49 14.37 -3.88 8.47
N SER A 50 15.12 -3.83 9.57
CA SER A 50 15.38 -2.58 10.31
C SER A 50 16.23 -1.60 9.51
N GLU A 51 17.30 -2.07 8.88
CA GLU A 51 18.15 -1.27 8.00
C GLU A 51 17.37 -0.72 6.79
N LEU A 52 16.56 -1.57 6.15
CA LEU A 52 15.68 -1.17 5.05
C LEU A 52 14.70 -0.08 5.48
N SER A 53 14.05 -0.25 6.64
CA SER A 53 13.10 0.73 7.16
C SER A 53 13.77 2.08 7.43
N SER A 54 15.02 2.08 7.93
CA SER A 54 15.79 3.31 8.12
C SER A 54 16.12 3.95 6.78
N LEU A 55 16.63 3.17 5.83
CA LEU A 55 16.99 3.66 4.49
C LEU A 55 15.79 4.30 3.77
N LEU A 56 14.61 3.68 3.87
CA LEU A 56 13.38 4.20 3.27
C LEU A 56 12.91 5.49 3.95
N TYR A 57 13.03 5.59 5.28
CA TYR A 57 12.67 6.81 6.00
C TYR A 57 13.63 7.97 5.71
N ASP A 58 14.92 7.68 5.59
CA ASP A 58 15.96 8.68 5.28
C ASP A 58 15.77 9.23 3.85
N ASN A 59 15.32 8.39 2.92
CA ASN A 59 15.10 8.76 1.52
C ASN A 59 13.62 8.98 1.18
N LYS A 60 12.74 9.18 2.17
CA LYS A 60 11.29 9.22 1.95
C LYS A 60 10.85 10.27 0.92
N GLU A 61 11.54 11.41 0.84
CA GLU A 61 11.24 12.50 -0.10
C GLU A 61 11.56 12.15 -1.56
N ALA A 62 12.40 11.15 -1.81
CA ALA A 62 12.69 10.67 -3.16
C ALA A 62 11.57 9.76 -3.72
N PHE A 63 10.79 9.15 -2.83
CA PHE A 63 9.77 8.14 -3.17
C PHE A 63 8.33 8.61 -2.91
N ALA A 64 8.17 9.67 -2.12
CA ALA A 64 6.89 10.27 -1.78
C ALA A 64 7.02 11.80 -1.77
N SER A 65 5.98 12.48 -2.22
CA SER A 65 5.84 13.93 -2.13
C SER A 65 4.63 14.26 -1.26
N ASP A 66 4.50 15.50 -0.77
CA ASP A 66 3.36 15.93 0.06
C ASP A 66 1.99 15.62 -0.55
N LYS A 67 1.93 15.43 -1.87
CA LYS A 67 0.72 15.12 -2.63
C LYS A 67 0.58 13.65 -3.02
N ALA A 68 1.64 12.86 -2.96
CA ALA A 68 1.69 11.50 -3.54
C ALA A 68 2.39 10.54 -2.55
N PRO A 69 1.66 9.53 -2.02
CA PRO A 69 2.22 8.58 -1.06
C PRO A 69 3.30 7.69 -1.69
N LEU A 70 4.06 7.01 -0.83
CA LEU A 70 5.10 6.08 -1.25
C LEU A 70 4.54 5.05 -2.25
N GLY A 71 5.06 5.03 -3.48
CA GLY A 71 4.61 4.11 -4.55
C GLY A 71 3.66 4.73 -5.59
N ALA A 72 3.21 5.97 -5.42
CA ALA A 72 2.52 6.72 -6.46
C ALA A 72 3.53 7.31 -7.45
N ILE A 73 4.16 6.45 -8.26
CA ILE A 73 5.15 6.87 -9.26
C ILE A 73 4.40 7.61 -10.39
N VAL A 74 4.66 8.91 -10.50
CA VAL A 74 4.10 9.76 -11.56
C VAL A 74 4.42 9.15 -12.92
N GLY A 75 3.39 8.93 -13.75
CA GLY A 75 3.53 8.37 -15.10
C GLY A 75 3.46 6.83 -15.21
N HIS A 76 3.26 6.10 -14.11
CA HIS A 76 3.03 4.65 -14.11
C HIS A 76 1.55 4.28 -13.86
N GLU A 77 0.65 5.21 -14.10
CA GLU A 77 -0.79 4.97 -14.03
C GLU A 77 -1.23 4.14 -15.23
N VAL A 78 -1.92 3.01 -14.98
CA VAL A 78 -2.46 2.16 -16.04
C VAL A 78 -3.97 2.34 -16.06
N GLU A 79 -4.48 2.97 -17.12
CA GLU A 79 -5.93 3.03 -17.38
C GLU A 79 -6.36 1.73 -18.09
N ILE A 80 -7.08 0.86 -17.36
CA ILE A 80 -7.64 -0.38 -17.92
C ILE A 80 -9.09 -0.11 -18.31
N ILE A 81 -9.34 0.07 -19.61
CA ILE A 81 -10.69 0.23 -20.15
C ILE A 81 -11.21 -1.13 -20.62
N LEU A 82 -12.22 -1.66 -19.93
CA LEU A 82 -12.96 -2.83 -20.36
C LEU A 82 -14.01 -2.41 -21.39
N ASN A 83 -13.65 -2.50 -22.68
CA ASN A 83 -14.60 -2.25 -23.76
C ASN A 83 -15.66 -3.36 -23.79
N ILE A 84 -16.85 -3.05 -23.25
CA ILE A 84 -18.07 -3.86 -23.41
C ILE A 84 -18.80 -3.56 -24.73
N GLU A 85 -18.26 -2.66 -25.55
CA GLU A 85 -18.83 -2.34 -26.85
C GLU A 85 -18.75 -3.56 -27.76
N ARG A 86 -19.85 -3.84 -28.48
CA ARG A 86 -19.90 -4.95 -29.42
C ARG A 86 -18.80 -4.72 -30.47
N PRO A 87 -17.91 -5.70 -30.72
CA PRO A 87 -16.67 -5.49 -31.47
C PRO A 87 -16.87 -5.06 -32.93
N TYR A 88 -18.09 -5.19 -33.47
CA TYR A 88 -18.37 -4.93 -34.86
C TYR A 88 -19.60 -4.03 -35.04
N PRO A 89 -19.50 -3.00 -35.90
CA PRO A 89 -20.64 -2.27 -36.45
C PRO A 89 -21.71 -3.22 -37.02
N ALA A 90 -22.98 -2.81 -37.00
CA ALA A 90 -24.09 -3.64 -37.48
C ALA A 90 -23.88 -4.17 -38.92
N LEU A 91 -23.16 -3.42 -39.76
CA LEU A 91 -22.82 -3.77 -41.14
C LEU A 91 -21.86 -4.96 -41.26
N LEU A 92 -21.09 -5.27 -40.21
CA LEU A 92 -20.17 -6.41 -40.14
C LEU A 92 -20.72 -7.57 -39.30
N ARG A 93 -21.98 -7.48 -38.85
CA ARG A 93 -22.65 -8.60 -38.21
C ARG A 93 -23.01 -9.62 -39.29
N ILE A 94 -22.24 -10.71 -39.33
CA ILE A 94 -22.61 -11.88 -40.13
C ILE A 94 -23.97 -12.36 -39.61
N SER A 95 -24.90 -12.67 -40.51
CA SER A 95 -26.15 -13.35 -40.15
C SER A 95 -25.81 -14.58 -39.30
N PRO A 96 -26.62 -14.91 -38.28
CA PRO A 96 -26.40 -16.12 -37.49
C PRO A 96 -26.21 -17.30 -38.45
N TYR A 97 -25.17 -18.11 -38.19
CA TYR A 97 -24.90 -19.29 -39.00
C TYR A 97 -26.19 -20.12 -39.11
N PRO A 98 -26.54 -20.61 -40.31
CA PRO A 98 -27.74 -21.42 -40.49
C PRO A 98 -27.71 -22.58 -39.50
N GLU A 99 -28.87 -22.89 -38.93
CA GLU A 99 -29.02 -24.02 -38.00
C GLU A 99 -28.44 -25.27 -38.64
N SER A 100 -27.65 -26.02 -37.86
CA SER A 100 -27.09 -27.28 -38.34
C SER A 100 -28.22 -28.24 -38.72
N PRO A 101 -28.08 -29.02 -39.81
CA PRO A 101 -29.11 -29.97 -40.22
C PRO A 101 -29.44 -30.94 -39.09
N LYS A 102 -30.73 -31.21 -38.88
CA LYS A 102 -31.20 -32.27 -37.97
C LYS A 102 -30.95 -33.65 -38.53
#